data_AF-A0A7Y1XEQ0-F1
#
_entry.id   AF-A0A7Y1XEQ0-F1
#
_cell.length_a   1.000
_cell.length_b   1.000
_cell.length_c   1.000
_cell.angle_alpha   90.00
_cell.angle_beta   90.00
_cell.angle_gamma   90.00
#
_symmetry.space_group_name_H-M   'P 1'
#
loop_
_entity.id
_entity.type
_entity.pdbx_description
1 polymer ?
#
loop_
_entity_poly.entity_id
_entity_poly.type
_entity_poly.pdbx_seq_one_letter_code
_entity_poly.pdbx_strand_id
1 'polypeptide(L)'
;ISDDDISNLYTRRVFIEEIFPQVDIVQGNTSVINTLDLAYYPSERGPYNFDPNATDDTLNPSNSWAGITRQITSTDFEQANVEFIEFWVQDPFLENPANTGGKLTINLGNISEDILRDGKKQYENGLPEDGDISILNPTVFGGVVPQNQSLIYTFGTTGQERNNQDVGYDGYDDAEERVLFPAEFSNFEDPAKDNYTYYLNTTGDIFERYKQYNGLEGNTPDIFTDTNRGSTTQPDVEDINRDNTMNTIDSYFEYEVNITPSTLNADNPQINDVKVRNVTLPNGDTREVTWYQFRLPINEETRRVGGITDIRSVRFARMFLSGFTQNTVMRFATFDLVRSDWRRYALDLDNDATNNSADAEFSVGIIGIQENDGDYVIPPGVFREQLNNNNNIIRQNEQSLVLKACELEPRDSRGVFKNVSVDMRQYKRLRMFLHAEAQENEVLEANELVAFIRMGNDFTQNFYQIEIPLTPSDLVEGSLPIDERIWPEINEINVPLEALQQIKSKGIFDQTLTNEDPTYYDIIDDQLSENSVPEFPVGGIQNQRVAIKGNPNFGDIRV
;
A
#
# COMPACT_ATOMS: atom_id res chain seq x y z
N ILE A 1 16.78 23.01 -20.22
CA ILE A 1 15.44 22.43 -20.35
C ILE A 1 14.93 22.74 -21.75
N SER A 2 15.14 21.79 -22.64
CA SER A 2 14.54 21.71 -23.97
C SER A 2 13.15 21.08 -23.88
N ASP A 3 12.37 21.15 -24.97
CA ASP A 3 11.10 20.42 -25.07
C ASP A 3 11.32 18.89 -25.06
N ASP A 4 12.51 18.42 -25.45
CA ASP A 4 12.87 17.01 -25.37
C ASP A 4 13.16 16.57 -23.93
N ASP A 5 13.76 17.43 -23.10
CA ASP A 5 14.07 17.14 -21.69
C ASP A 5 12.78 16.90 -20.88
N ILE A 6 11.70 17.62 -21.20
CA ILE A 6 10.37 17.46 -20.57
C ILE A 6 9.54 16.34 -21.22
N SER A 7 9.98 15.85 -22.38
CA SER A 7 9.35 14.77 -23.13
C SER A 7 9.95 13.40 -22.84
N ASN A 8 11.01 13.32 -22.03
CA ASN A 8 11.53 12.04 -21.57
C ASN A 8 10.45 11.29 -20.77
N LEU A 9 10.33 9.98 -21.00
CA LEU A 9 9.33 9.11 -20.36
C LEU A 9 9.40 9.17 -18.82
N TYR A 10 10.59 9.43 -18.29
CA TYR A 10 10.88 9.47 -16.87
C TYR A 10 10.85 10.88 -16.26
N THR A 11 10.59 11.93 -17.04
CA THR A 11 10.50 13.32 -16.54
C THR A 11 9.18 14.01 -16.89
N ARG A 12 8.45 13.46 -17.87
CA ARG A 12 7.14 13.99 -18.28
C ARG A 12 6.16 13.99 -17.12
N ARG A 13 5.13 14.83 -17.24
CA ARG A 13 3.98 14.81 -16.34
C ARG A 13 3.14 13.54 -16.60
N VAL A 14 2.71 12.92 -15.52
CA VAL A 14 1.78 11.78 -15.55
C VAL A 14 0.39 12.30 -15.26
N PHE A 15 -0.55 12.02 -16.15
CA PHE A 15 -1.94 12.46 -15.99
C PHE A 15 -2.77 11.37 -15.31
N ILE A 16 -3.77 11.77 -14.53
CA ILE A 16 -4.67 10.84 -13.83
C ILE A 16 -5.32 9.87 -14.81
N GLU A 17 -5.73 10.35 -15.99
CA GLU A 17 -6.39 9.55 -17.02
C GLU A 17 -5.52 8.39 -17.55
N GLU A 18 -4.20 8.47 -17.40
CA GLU A 18 -3.28 7.42 -17.84
C GLU A 18 -3.45 6.16 -16.99
N ILE A 19 -3.59 6.31 -15.68
CA ILE A 19 -3.68 5.20 -14.72
C ILE A 19 -5.13 4.95 -14.31
N PHE A 20 -5.90 6.01 -14.07
CA PHE A 20 -7.28 5.97 -13.59
C PHE A 20 -8.24 6.69 -14.55
N PRO A 21 -8.49 6.12 -15.76
CA PRO A 21 -9.31 6.76 -16.79
C PRO A 21 -10.78 6.94 -16.38
N GLN A 22 -11.27 6.16 -15.42
CA GLN A 22 -12.67 6.21 -14.94
C GLN A 22 -12.91 7.23 -13.82
N VAL A 23 -11.86 7.94 -13.38
CA VAL A 23 -11.94 9.01 -12.37
C VAL A 23 -12.37 10.31 -13.03
N ASP A 24 -13.48 10.87 -12.55
CA ASP A 24 -13.93 12.19 -12.99
C ASP A 24 -13.18 13.29 -12.25
N ILE A 25 -12.50 14.15 -13.00
CA ILE A 25 -11.74 15.28 -12.44
C ILE A 25 -12.62 16.52 -12.44
N VAL A 26 -12.73 17.19 -11.29
CA VAL A 26 -13.45 18.47 -11.18
C VAL A 26 -12.70 19.55 -11.95
N GLN A 27 -13.41 20.37 -12.72
CA GLN A 27 -12.78 21.52 -13.38
C GLN A 27 -12.10 22.43 -12.36
N GLY A 28 -10.85 22.78 -12.63
CA GLY A 28 -10.00 23.60 -11.74
C GLY A 28 -9.13 22.79 -10.78
N ASN A 29 -9.37 21.48 -10.62
CA ASN A 29 -8.42 20.60 -9.94
C ASN A 29 -7.27 20.20 -10.88
N THR A 30 -6.13 19.82 -10.31
CA THR A 30 -5.02 19.29 -11.09
C THR A 30 -5.40 17.94 -11.70
N SER A 31 -5.11 17.77 -12.99
CA SER A 31 -5.23 16.48 -13.69
C SER A 31 -3.93 15.68 -13.67
N VAL A 32 -2.89 16.20 -13.01
CA VAL A 32 -1.55 15.60 -12.93
C VAL A 32 -1.43 14.82 -11.63
N ILE A 33 -0.91 13.59 -11.72
CA ILE A 33 -0.43 12.80 -10.59
C ILE A 33 0.98 13.28 -10.25
N ASN A 34 1.20 13.66 -8.99
CA ASN A 34 2.54 13.95 -8.49
C ASN A 34 3.22 12.61 -8.18
N THR A 35 4.20 12.24 -8.98
CA THR A 35 4.94 11.00 -8.80
C THR A 35 6.01 11.15 -7.72
N LEU A 36 6.34 10.05 -7.05
CA LEU A 36 7.59 9.90 -6.32
C LEU A 36 8.61 9.28 -7.26
N ASP A 37 9.59 10.07 -7.69
CA ASP A 37 10.62 9.63 -8.64
C ASP A 37 11.91 9.29 -7.89
N LEU A 38 12.37 8.05 -8.01
CA LEU A 38 13.65 7.58 -7.48
C LEU A 38 14.65 7.41 -8.62
N ALA A 39 15.54 8.37 -8.78
CA ALA A 39 16.70 8.26 -9.67
C ALA A 39 17.87 7.65 -8.91
N TYR A 40 18.27 6.43 -9.28
CA TYR A 40 19.33 5.69 -8.62
C TYR A 40 20.57 5.56 -9.52
N TYR A 41 21.71 6.01 -8.99
CA TYR A 41 23.01 6.03 -9.67
C TYR A 41 23.98 5.09 -8.94
N PRO A 42 23.94 3.77 -9.21
CA PRO A 42 24.66 2.78 -8.40
C PRO A 42 26.19 2.87 -8.51
N SER A 43 26.70 3.46 -9.60
CA SER A 43 28.14 3.68 -9.82
C SER A 43 28.67 4.93 -9.14
N GLU A 44 27.81 5.85 -8.69
CA GLU A 44 28.23 7.10 -8.07
C GLU A 44 28.25 6.98 -6.56
N ARG A 45 29.24 7.60 -5.91
CA ARG A 45 29.29 7.71 -4.45
C ARG A 45 28.13 8.56 -3.93
N GLY A 46 27.44 8.06 -2.90
CA GLY A 46 26.42 8.82 -2.15
C GLY A 46 27.02 9.62 -0.98
N PRO A 47 26.17 10.36 -0.24
CA PRO A 47 26.60 11.17 0.91
C PRO A 47 27.22 10.33 2.03
N TYR A 48 28.15 10.94 2.76
CA TYR A 48 28.88 10.41 3.91
C TYR A 48 29.57 9.05 3.70
N ASN A 49 29.89 8.72 2.44
CA ASN A 49 30.59 7.49 2.10
C ASN A 49 32.09 7.77 1.91
N PHE A 50 32.91 7.36 2.88
CA PHE A 50 34.37 7.47 2.84
C PHE A 50 35.07 6.11 2.61
N ASP A 51 34.46 5.19 1.84
CA ASP A 51 35.10 3.92 1.47
C ASP A 51 36.44 4.16 0.75
N PRO A 52 37.60 3.69 1.27
CA PRO A 52 38.91 3.88 0.64
C PRO A 52 39.05 3.30 -0.77
N ASN A 53 38.09 2.50 -1.24
CA ASN A 53 38.05 1.99 -2.61
C ASN A 53 37.26 2.88 -3.58
N ALA A 54 36.59 3.93 -3.08
CA ALA A 54 35.72 4.84 -3.83
C ALA A 54 36.39 6.21 -4.11
N THR A 55 37.72 6.28 -4.09
CA THR A 55 38.50 7.53 -4.14
C THR A 55 38.45 8.24 -5.49
N ASP A 56 37.99 7.56 -6.54
CA ASP A 56 37.73 8.12 -7.87
C ASP A 56 36.23 8.44 -8.07
N ASP A 57 35.48 8.58 -6.96
CA ASP A 57 34.05 8.85 -6.92
C ASP A 57 33.16 7.78 -7.59
N THR A 58 33.75 6.62 -7.85
CA THR A 58 33.11 5.50 -8.53
C THR A 58 33.00 4.31 -7.58
N LEU A 59 31.80 3.72 -7.48
CA LEU A 59 31.51 2.53 -6.70
C LEU A 59 31.36 1.30 -7.60
N ASN A 60 31.49 0.12 -7.00
CA ASN A 60 31.05 -1.12 -7.64
C ASN A 60 29.51 -1.20 -7.57
N PRO A 61 28.79 -1.05 -8.69
CA PRO A 61 27.34 -0.94 -8.70
C PRO A 61 26.61 -2.09 -8.00
N SER A 62 27.16 -3.31 -8.11
CA SER A 62 26.52 -4.52 -7.58
C SER A 62 26.45 -4.57 -6.05
N ASN A 63 27.29 -3.80 -5.35
CA ASN A 63 27.32 -3.75 -3.89
C ASN A 63 26.73 -2.45 -3.33
N SER A 64 26.31 -1.53 -4.20
CA SER A 64 25.71 -0.27 -3.82
C SER A 64 24.23 -0.43 -3.49
N TRP A 65 23.78 0.35 -2.52
CA TRP A 65 22.36 0.55 -2.24
C TRP A 65 22.10 2.01 -1.86
N ALA A 66 20.88 2.48 -2.08
CA ALA A 66 20.44 3.80 -1.62
C ALA A 66 19.00 3.68 -1.13
N GLY A 67 18.69 4.36 -0.02
CA GLY A 67 17.38 4.27 0.61
C GLY A 67 16.90 5.58 1.20
N ILE A 68 15.58 5.67 1.34
CA ILE A 68 14.88 6.77 1.99
C ILE A 68 14.02 6.22 3.10
N THR A 69 13.93 6.95 4.21
CA THR A 69 13.16 6.57 5.39
C THR A 69 12.12 7.63 5.68
N ARG A 70 10.94 7.20 6.11
CA ARG A 70 9.84 8.08 6.52
C ARG A 70 9.20 7.55 7.80
N GLN A 71 8.78 8.46 8.67
CA GLN A 71 7.94 8.11 9.82
C GLN A 71 6.51 7.73 9.39
N ILE A 72 5.92 6.81 10.13
CA ILE A 72 4.53 6.38 10.02
C ILE A 72 3.74 7.00 11.17
N THR A 73 2.67 7.72 10.84
CA THR A 73 1.86 8.44 11.83
C THR A 73 0.91 7.55 12.62
N SER A 74 0.41 6.47 12.01
CA SER A 74 -0.49 5.50 12.64
C SER A 74 0.25 4.19 12.83
N THR A 75 0.80 3.94 14.01
CA THR A 75 1.76 2.86 14.23
C THR A 75 1.14 1.48 14.44
N ASP A 76 -0.13 1.42 14.85
CA ASP A 76 -0.83 0.17 15.10
C ASP A 76 -1.58 -0.30 13.84
N PHE A 77 -0.92 -1.14 13.05
CA PHE A 77 -1.48 -1.64 11.79
C PHE A 77 -2.55 -2.71 12.01
N GLU A 78 -2.50 -3.44 13.13
CA GLU A 78 -3.52 -4.42 13.49
C GLU A 78 -4.85 -3.73 13.84
N GLN A 79 -4.78 -2.64 14.62
CA GLN A 79 -5.97 -1.83 14.91
C GLN A 79 -6.50 -1.14 13.65
N ALA A 80 -5.60 -0.57 12.83
CA ALA A 80 -5.95 0.14 11.60
C ALA A 80 -6.36 -0.78 10.43
N ASN A 81 -6.20 -2.10 10.60
CA ASN A 81 -6.43 -3.13 9.58
C ASN A 81 -5.70 -2.85 8.25
N VAL A 82 -4.43 -2.47 8.35
CA VAL A 82 -3.57 -2.34 7.16
C VAL A 82 -3.23 -3.74 6.68
N GLU A 83 -3.58 -4.05 5.43
CA GLU A 83 -3.38 -5.39 4.86
C GLU A 83 -2.29 -5.39 3.79
N PHE A 84 -2.17 -4.31 3.00
CA PHE A 84 -1.30 -4.29 1.83
C PHE A 84 -0.42 -3.03 1.79
N ILE A 85 0.79 -3.20 1.25
CA ILE A 85 1.57 -2.13 0.65
C ILE A 85 1.25 -2.14 -0.84
N GLU A 86 0.68 -1.05 -1.35
CA GLU A 86 0.28 -0.95 -2.74
C GLU A 86 0.94 0.24 -3.42
N PHE A 87 1.46 0.03 -4.62
CA PHE A 87 2.02 1.11 -5.42
C PHE A 87 1.92 0.84 -6.91
N TRP A 88 1.73 1.92 -7.67
CA TRP A 88 1.81 1.91 -9.12
C TRP A 88 3.20 2.39 -9.55
N VAL A 89 3.97 1.55 -10.24
CA VAL A 89 5.30 1.89 -10.75
C VAL A 89 5.35 1.84 -12.27
N GLN A 90 5.95 2.86 -12.89
CA GLN A 90 6.22 2.86 -14.33
C GLN A 90 7.33 1.85 -14.66
N ASP A 91 7.23 1.16 -15.79
CA ASP A 91 8.30 0.29 -16.28
C ASP A 91 9.65 1.04 -16.36
N PRO A 92 10.66 0.66 -15.56
CA PRO A 92 11.96 1.33 -15.55
C PRO A 92 12.84 0.94 -16.75
N PHE A 93 12.40 0.01 -17.62
CA PHE A 93 13.21 -0.53 -18.72
C PHE A 93 12.79 -0.05 -20.12
N LEU A 94 11.83 0.88 -20.22
CA LEU A 94 11.30 1.39 -21.50
C LEU A 94 12.38 1.94 -22.46
N GLU A 95 13.38 2.65 -21.94
CA GLU A 95 14.48 3.18 -22.77
C GLU A 95 15.68 2.21 -22.90
N ASN A 96 15.87 1.31 -21.93
CA ASN A 96 16.98 0.37 -21.91
C ASN A 96 16.53 -1.05 -21.50
N PRO A 97 16.00 -1.84 -22.45
CA PRO A 97 15.57 -3.22 -22.18
C PRO A 97 16.72 -4.19 -21.86
N ALA A 98 17.98 -3.78 -22.09
CA ALA A 98 19.15 -4.61 -21.81
C ALA A 98 19.64 -4.53 -20.36
N ASN A 99 19.05 -3.64 -19.55
CA ASN A 99 19.35 -3.55 -18.13
C ASN A 99 18.91 -4.84 -17.42
N THR A 100 19.80 -5.41 -16.62
CA THR A 100 19.54 -6.66 -15.88
C THR A 100 18.52 -6.48 -14.75
N GLY A 101 18.26 -5.24 -14.36
CA GLY A 101 17.41 -4.90 -13.23
C GLY A 101 18.12 -5.02 -11.89
N GLY A 102 17.33 -5.01 -10.82
CA GLY A 102 17.78 -5.03 -9.43
C GLY A 102 16.63 -5.37 -8.50
N LYS A 103 16.69 -4.84 -7.28
CA LYS A 103 15.72 -5.11 -6.22
C LYS A 103 15.24 -3.82 -5.57
N LEU A 104 13.94 -3.74 -5.34
CA LEU A 104 13.32 -2.77 -4.45
C LEU A 104 12.99 -3.48 -3.15
N THR A 105 13.46 -2.94 -2.03
CA THR A 105 13.19 -3.50 -0.72
C THR A 105 12.49 -2.45 0.15
N ILE A 106 11.42 -2.87 0.83
CA ILE A 106 10.64 -2.03 1.73
C ILE A 106 10.71 -2.63 3.13
N ASN A 107 11.10 -1.82 4.10
CA ASN A 107 11.20 -2.20 5.49
C ASN A 107 10.10 -1.47 6.27
N LEU A 108 9.35 -2.21 7.07
CA LEU A 108 8.31 -1.68 7.97
C LEU A 108 8.59 -2.12 9.41
N GLY A 109 8.78 -1.16 10.31
CA GLY A 109 8.93 -1.44 11.73
C GLY A 109 9.62 -0.33 12.49
N ASN A 110 10.50 -0.72 13.40
CA ASN A 110 11.47 0.17 14.03
C ASN A 110 12.76 0.13 13.22
N ILE A 111 13.21 1.29 12.77
CA ILE A 111 14.43 1.44 11.99
C ILE A 111 15.29 2.43 12.75
N SER A 112 16.59 2.18 12.80
CA SER A 112 17.55 3.10 13.40
C SER A 112 17.48 4.46 12.72
N GLU A 113 17.32 5.52 13.51
CA GLU A 113 17.38 6.93 13.10
C GLU A 113 18.82 7.48 13.14
N ASP A 114 19.75 6.73 13.74
CA ASP A 114 21.19 6.96 13.69
C ASP A 114 21.70 6.67 12.25
N ILE A 115 21.85 7.73 11.46
CA ILE A 115 22.25 7.69 10.05
C ILE A 115 23.77 7.48 10.00
N LEU A 116 24.52 8.30 10.74
CA LEU A 116 25.96 8.16 10.92
C LEU A 116 26.25 7.33 12.17
N ARG A 117 26.19 6.00 12.05
CA ARG A 117 26.24 4.98 13.13
C ARG A 117 27.30 5.15 14.23
N ASP A 118 27.19 6.18 15.03
CA ASP A 118 28.12 6.56 16.09
C ASP A 118 27.43 6.57 17.47
N GLY A 119 26.12 6.35 17.50
CA GLY A 119 25.30 6.27 18.70
C GLY A 119 25.07 7.61 19.39
N LYS A 120 25.42 8.73 18.76
CA LYS A 120 25.11 10.08 19.20
C LYS A 120 24.10 10.71 18.25
N LYS A 121 23.31 11.65 18.76
CA LYS A 121 22.26 12.31 18.01
C LYS A 121 22.80 13.59 17.41
N GLN A 122 22.85 13.68 16.09
CA GLN A 122 23.14 14.92 15.40
C GLN A 122 21.91 15.82 15.28
N TYR A 123 22.12 17.13 15.45
CA TYR A 123 21.14 18.17 15.16
C TYR A 123 21.84 19.51 14.89
N GLU A 124 21.67 20.03 13.69
CA GLU A 124 22.40 21.21 13.19
C GLU A 124 22.23 22.46 14.07
N ASN A 125 21.01 22.72 14.55
CA ASN A 125 20.74 23.91 15.36
C ASN A 125 21.39 23.89 16.77
N GLY A 126 22.05 22.79 17.13
CA GLY A 126 22.89 22.70 18.33
C GLY A 126 24.36 22.99 18.10
N LEU A 127 24.81 23.10 16.85
CA LEU A 127 26.19 23.39 16.52
C LEU A 127 26.57 24.82 16.95
N PRO A 128 27.86 25.11 17.24
CA PRO A 128 28.30 26.44 17.65
C PRO A 128 27.98 27.50 16.60
N GLU A 129 27.31 28.59 17.00
CA GLU A 129 26.93 29.69 16.09
C GLU A 129 28.15 30.38 15.45
N ASP A 130 29.29 30.39 16.15
CA ASP A 130 30.56 30.94 15.67
C ASP A 130 31.37 29.98 14.80
N GLY A 131 30.90 28.73 14.63
CA GLY A 131 31.60 27.67 13.91
C GLY A 131 32.81 27.10 14.66
N ASP A 132 33.06 27.47 15.93
CA ASP A 132 34.19 26.92 16.68
C ASP A 132 33.87 25.53 17.26
N ILE A 133 34.16 24.51 16.45
CA ILE A 133 33.99 23.11 16.80
C ILE A 133 35.16 22.50 17.57
N SER A 134 36.19 23.28 17.93
CA SER A 134 37.39 22.76 18.63
C SER A 134 37.10 22.16 20.01
N ILE A 135 35.96 22.52 20.60
CA ILE A 135 35.46 22.01 21.88
C ILE A 135 34.68 20.69 21.75
N LEU A 136 34.28 20.34 20.52
CA LEU A 136 33.54 19.11 20.22
C LEU A 136 34.53 17.96 20.01
N ASN A 137 34.14 16.78 20.48
CA ASN A 137 34.97 15.58 20.30
C ASN A 137 34.48 14.84 19.06
N PRO A 138 35.37 14.53 18.10
CA PRO A 138 35.01 13.76 16.92
C PRO A 138 34.35 12.42 17.27
N THR A 139 33.43 11.98 16.42
CA THR A 139 32.76 10.69 16.55
C THR A 139 33.54 9.59 15.83
N VAL A 140 33.02 8.36 15.85
CA VAL A 140 33.67 7.21 15.19
C VAL A 140 33.70 7.38 13.67
N PHE A 141 32.76 8.15 13.12
CA PHE A 141 32.68 8.49 11.69
C PHE A 141 33.51 9.72 11.30
N GLY A 142 34.18 10.37 12.25
CA GLY A 142 35.01 11.55 12.00
C GLY A 142 34.27 12.88 12.19
N GLY A 143 32.93 12.88 12.09
CA GLY A 143 32.05 14.03 12.32
C GLY A 143 32.06 14.57 13.76
N VAL A 144 31.37 15.67 14.00
CA VAL A 144 31.12 16.27 15.32
C VAL A 144 29.63 16.43 15.58
N VAL A 145 29.26 16.28 16.86
CA VAL A 145 27.89 16.44 17.31
C VAL A 145 27.78 17.40 18.49
N PRO A 146 26.68 18.15 18.62
CA PRO A 146 26.43 18.99 19.79
C PRO A 146 26.40 18.19 21.10
N GLN A 147 26.93 18.79 22.18
CA GLN A 147 26.96 18.15 23.51
C GLN A 147 25.71 18.41 24.36
N ASN A 148 24.95 19.45 24.03
CA ASN A 148 23.77 19.83 24.78
C ASN A 148 22.57 18.94 24.40
N GLN A 149 21.50 19.01 25.19
CA GLN A 149 20.23 18.39 24.79
C GLN A 149 19.43 19.37 23.93
N SER A 150 18.91 18.90 22.81
CA SER A 150 18.00 19.68 21.98
C SER A 150 16.69 19.98 22.72
N LEU A 151 16.25 21.24 22.67
CA LEU A 151 14.95 21.66 23.24
C LEU A 151 13.87 21.76 22.17
N ILE A 152 14.20 22.36 21.02
CA ILE A 152 13.33 22.59 19.87
C ILE A 152 14.20 22.53 18.62
N TYR A 153 13.68 21.95 17.54
CA TYR A 153 14.34 21.93 16.22
C TYR A 153 13.98 23.16 15.42
N THR A 154 14.70 24.24 15.67
CA THR A 154 14.59 25.49 14.92
C THR A 154 15.92 26.23 15.00
N PHE A 155 16.31 26.86 13.89
CA PHE A 155 17.40 27.82 13.91
C PHE A 155 16.96 29.07 14.69
N GLY A 156 17.83 29.55 15.57
CA GLY A 156 17.73 30.86 16.22
C GLY A 156 18.65 31.93 15.60
N THR A 157 19.50 31.49 14.68
CA THR A 157 20.61 32.19 14.04
C THR A 157 20.24 32.70 12.65
N THR A 158 20.96 33.71 12.16
CA THR A 158 20.76 34.30 10.82
C THR A 158 22.08 34.61 10.15
N GLY A 159 22.08 34.77 8.83
CA GLY A 159 23.29 35.05 8.06
C GLY A 159 24.40 34.00 8.29
N GLN A 160 25.60 34.45 8.66
CA GLN A 160 26.76 33.57 8.80
C GLN A 160 26.59 32.51 9.90
N GLU A 161 25.94 32.86 11.00
CA GLU A 161 25.72 31.91 12.12
C GLU A 161 24.86 30.72 11.69
N ARG A 162 23.92 30.94 10.77
CA ARG A 162 23.11 29.87 10.20
C ARG A 162 23.93 29.01 9.24
N ASN A 163 24.75 29.63 8.38
CA ASN A 163 25.64 28.89 7.49
C ASN A 163 26.63 28.00 8.25
N ASN A 164 27.08 28.43 9.44
CA ASN A 164 27.96 27.63 10.29
C ASN A 164 27.24 26.43 10.94
N GLN A 165 25.91 26.42 10.97
CA GLN A 165 25.10 25.36 11.57
C GLN A 165 24.47 24.44 10.53
N ASP A 166 24.09 24.96 9.36
CA ASP A 166 23.46 24.27 8.23
C ASP A 166 24.49 23.49 7.40
N VAL A 167 25.18 22.55 8.06
CA VAL A 167 26.37 21.81 7.58
C VAL A 167 26.16 20.29 7.58
N GLY A 168 24.92 19.82 7.56
CA GLY A 168 24.58 18.41 7.46
C GLY A 168 24.84 17.56 8.70
N TYR A 169 24.90 16.24 8.49
CA TYR A 169 24.96 15.26 9.58
C TYR A 169 26.36 15.08 10.19
N ASP A 170 27.43 15.46 9.50
CA ASP A 170 28.77 15.33 10.03
C ASP A 170 29.22 16.56 10.84
N GLY A 171 28.54 17.70 10.69
CA GLY A 171 28.79 18.90 11.48
C GLY A 171 30.02 19.69 11.04
N TYR A 172 30.48 19.52 9.80
CA TYR A 172 31.62 20.24 9.23
C TYR A 172 31.24 20.95 7.95
N ASP A 173 31.87 22.10 7.68
CA ASP A 173 31.80 22.68 6.33
C ASP A 173 32.79 21.98 5.37
N ASP A 174 32.55 22.14 4.07
CA ASP A 174 33.44 21.67 2.98
C ASP A 174 34.96 21.93 3.22
N ALA A 175 35.32 23.02 3.91
CA ALA A 175 36.72 23.37 4.16
C ALA A 175 37.33 22.54 5.30
N GLU A 176 36.57 22.33 6.36
CA GLU A 176 36.90 21.48 7.50
C GLU A 176 36.97 20.02 7.09
N GLU A 177 36.01 19.56 6.28
CA GLU A 177 35.97 18.22 5.72
C GLU A 177 37.26 17.85 4.99
N ARG A 178 37.77 18.73 4.11
CA ARG A 178 39.02 18.48 3.35
C ARG A 178 40.24 18.32 4.25
N VAL A 179 40.18 18.83 5.49
CA VAL A 179 41.28 18.75 6.46
C VAL A 179 41.12 17.54 7.38
N LEU A 180 39.90 17.21 7.79
CA LEU A 180 39.60 16.24 8.85
C LEU A 180 39.28 14.84 8.31
N PHE A 181 38.69 14.73 7.13
CA PHE A 181 38.40 13.44 6.50
C PHE A 181 39.63 12.83 5.82
N PRO A 182 39.57 11.53 5.46
CA PRO A 182 40.73 10.84 4.89
C PRO A 182 41.31 11.57 3.67
N ALA A 183 42.65 11.65 3.62
CA ALA A 183 43.37 12.48 2.66
C ALA A 183 43.05 12.15 1.19
N GLU A 184 42.60 10.94 0.92
CA GLU A 184 42.16 10.47 -0.38
C GLU A 184 40.96 11.27 -0.93
N PHE A 185 40.10 11.80 -0.06
CA PHE A 185 38.91 12.59 -0.43
C PHE A 185 39.12 14.10 -0.40
N SER A 186 40.25 14.58 0.15
CA SER A 186 40.56 16.01 0.28
C SER A 186 40.66 16.78 -1.04
N ASN A 187 40.77 16.07 -2.17
CA ASN A 187 40.83 16.67 -3.51
C ASN A 187 39.44 16.97 -4.11
N PHE A 188 38.36 16.46 -3.51
CA PHE A 188 37.01 16.78 -3.94
C PHE A 188 36.60 18.17 -3.43
N GLU A 189 35.80 18.88 -4.23
CA GLU A 189 35.21 20.14 -3.78
C GLU A 189 34.27 19.90 -2.60
N ASP A 190 33.56 18.78 -2.61
CA ASP A 190 32.60 18.31 -1.62
C ASP A 190 32.98 16.87 -1.15
N PRO A 191 33.81 16.75 -0.10
CA PRO A 191 34.25 15.45 0.42
C PRO A 191 33.11 14.58 0.98
N ALA A 192 32.17 15.12 1.75
CA ALA A 192 31.05 14.38 2.35
C ALA A 192 29.90 14.12 1.37
N LYS A 193 29.83 14.84 0.26
CA LYS A 193 28.81 14.66 -0.78
C LYS A 193 27.39 15.00 -0.35
N ASP A 194 27.25 15.96 0.56
CA ASP A 194 26.00 16.38 1.15
C ASP A 194 25.61 17.82 0.81
N ASN A 195 26.37 18.52 -0.03
CA ASN A 195 26.01 19.86 -0.50
C ASN A 195 24.63 19.93 -1.18
N TYR A 196 23.84 20.93 -0.79
CA TYR A 196 22.55 21.22 -1.41
C TYR A 196 22.65 22.23 -2.55
N THR A 197 21.95 21.94 -3.66
CA THR A 197 21.67 22.96 -4.67
C THR A 197 20.21 22.95 -5.11
N TYR A 198 19.59 24.14 -5.11
CA TYR A 198 18.22 24.31 -5.60
C TYR A 198 18.12 24.01 -7.10
N TYR A 199 17.13 23.19 -7.49
CA TYR A 199 17.00 22.64 -8.85
C TYR A 199 16.90 23.68 -9.98
N LEU A 200 16.52 24.95 -9.70
CA LEU A 200 16.53 26.01 -10.72
C LEU A 200 17.92 26.60 -10.96
N ASN A 201 18.83 26.55 -9.97
CA ASN A 201 20.18 27.11 -10.05
C ASN A 201 21.16 26.21 -10.80
N THR A 202 20.92 24.90 -10.84
CA THR A 202 21.74 23.96 -11.60
C THR A 202 21.41 24.03 -13.10
N THR A 203 22.43 23.99 -13.96
CA THR A 203 22.22 23.88 -15.41
C THR A 203 22.23 22.43 -15.84
N GLY A 204 21.31 22.01 -16.70
CA GLY A 204 21.23 20.63 -17.18
C GLY A 204 19.81 20.25 -17.58
N ASP A 205 19.64 18.94 -17.78
CA ASP A 205 18.33 18.29 -17.87
C ASP A 205 17.64 18.27 -16.50
N ILE A 206 16.49 17.62 -16.40
CA ILE A 206 15.73 17.54 -15.14
C ILE A 206 16.48 16.70 -14.10
N PHE A 207 17.13 15.60 -14.49
CA PHE A 207 17.82 14.72 -13.55
C PHE A 207 19.04 15.39 -12.92
N GLU A 208 19.89 16.04 -13.72
CA GLU A 208 21.05 16.79 -13.23
C GLU A 208 20.64 17.91 -12.28
N ARG A 209 19.47 18.53 -12.51
CA ARG A 209 18.94 19.57 -11.62
C ARG A 209 18.53 19.07 -10.25
N TYR A 210 17.98 17.85 -10.16
CA TYR A 210 17.56 17.27 -8.89
C TYR A 210 18.67 16.46 -8.20
N LYS A 211 19.83 16.26 -8.85
CA LYS A 211 20.93 15.43 -8.35
C LYS A 211 21.44 15.83 -6.96
N GLN A 212 21.56 17.13 -6.70
CA GLN A 212 22.00 17.69 -5.40
C GLN A 212 20.85 18.30 -4.57
N TYR A 213 19.60 18.08 -4.98
CA TYR A 213 18.45 18.67 -4.28
C TYR A 213 18.17 18.02 -2.91
N ASN A 214 18.65 16.79 -2.70
CA ASN A 214 18.49 16.07 -1.44
C ASN A 214 19.69 16.25 -0.48
N GLY A 215 20.63 17.14 -0.80
CA GLY A 215 21.73 17.52 0.10
C GLY A 215 21.23 18.18 1.38
N LEU A 216 22.09 18.19 2.39
CA LEU A 216 21.85 18.66 3.74
C LEU A 216 22.59 19.98 4.00
N GLU A 217 23.88 20.07 3.67
CA GLU A 217 24.63 21.33 3.80
C GLU A 217 24.01 22.43 2.91
N GLY A 218 23.63 23.55 3.53
CA GLY A 218 23.06 24.71 2.82
C GLY A 218 21.60 24.53 2.38
N ASN A 219 20.90 23.49 2.83
CA ASN A 219 19.53 23.21 2.42
C ASN A 219 18.48 24.12 3.08
N THR A 220 18.89 24.92 4.08
CA THR A 220 18.04 25.89 4.76
C THR A 220 18.58 27.34 4.67
N PRO A 221 18.62 27.97 3.50
CA PRO A 221 19.09 29.35 3.37
C PRO A 221 18.19 30.35 4.13
N ASP A 222 18.82 31.34 4.78
CA ASP A 222 18.13 32.45 5.46
C ASP A 222 17.42 33.40 4.48
N ILE A 223 18.07 33.68 3.35
CA ILE A 223 17.55 34.54 2.30
C ILE A 223 17.14 33.68 1.10
N PHE A 224 15.87 33.72 0.74
CA PHE A 224 15.34 33.01 -0.42
C PHE A 224 14.71 33.96 -1.46
N THR A 225 14.73 33.51 -2.71
CA THR A 225 14.16 34.20 -3.88
C THR A 225 13.30 33.22 -4.68
N ASP A 226 12.72 33.65 -5.80
CA ASP A 226 11.99 32.73 -6.66
C ASP A 226 12.88 31.69 -7.33
N THR A 227 14.18 31.98 -7.48
CA THR A 227 15.15 31.09 -8.14
C THR A 227 16.13 30.44 -7.18
N ASN A 228 16.10 30.75 -5.88
CA ASN A 228 16.96 30.12 -4.88
C ASN A 228 16.18 29.94 -3.58
N ARG A 229 15.92 28.70 -3.17
CA ARG A 229 15.12 28.35 -2.00
C ARG A 229 15.73 27.13 -1.33
N GLY A 230 15.50 26.98 -0.03
CA GLY A 230 15.77 25.75 0.69
C GLY A 230 14.77 24.64 0.36
N SER A 231 15.17 23.40 0.61
CA SER A 231 14.26 22.26 0.62
C SER A 231 13.37 22.26 1.86
N THR A 232 13.90 22.77 2.98
CA THR A 232 13.25 22.85 4.29
C THR A 232 13.61 24.16 5.00
N THR A 233 12.89 24.47 6.08
CA THR A 233 13.18 25.60 6.97
C THR A 233 13.62 25.15 8.36
N GLN A 234 13.79 23.84 8.53
CA GLN A 234 14.04 23.21 9.82
C GLN A 234 15.41 22.53 9.75
N PRO A 235 16.16 22.52 10.85
CA PRO A 235 17.47 21.87 10.89
C PRO A 235 17.33 20.38 10.57
N ASP A 236 18.37 19.83 9.97
CA ASP A 236 18.52 18.40 9.82
C ASP A 236 18.90 17.76 11.16
N VAL A 237 18.19 16.69 11.49
CA VAL A 237 18.25 16.03 12.81
C VAL A 237 18.07 14.53 12.63
N GLU A 238 18.89 13.74 13.34
CA GLU A 238 18.74 12.29 13.49
C GLU A 238 17.60 11.93 14.46
N ASP A 239 16.40 12.43 14.15
CA ASP A 239 15.13 12.23 14.87
C ASP A 239 13.98 12.45 13.88
N ILE A 240 13.70 11.40 13.11
CA ILE A 240 12.76 11.42 11.98
C ILE A 240 11.33 11.57 12.49
N ASN A 241 10.99 10.94 13.62
CA ASN A 241 9.66 10.99 14.21
C ASN A 241 9.42 12.18 15.16
N ARG A 242 10.48 12.89 15.55
CA ARG A 242 10.48 14.08 16.42
C ARG A 242 9.99 13.81 17.84
N ASP A 243 10.32 12.64 18.37
CA ASP A 243 10.00 12.29 19.76
C ASP A 243 11.04 12.82 20.77
N ASN A 244 12.04 13.59 20.28
CA ASN A 244 13.18 14.15 21.00
C ASN A 244 14.23 13.12 21.44
N THR A 245 14.02 11.85 21.17
CA THR A 245 15.02 10.80 21.35
C THR A 245 15.61 10.42 20.00
N MET A 246 16.57 9.49 19.98
CA MET A 246 17.06 8.89 18.75
C MET A 246 16.93 7.40 18.94
N ASN A 247 16.14 6.75 18.10
CA ASN A 247 16.02 5.31 18.14
C ASN A 247 17.20 4.66 17.39
N THR A 248 17.96 3.79 18.06
CA THR A 248 19.07 3.04 17.44
C THR A 248 18.74 1.57 17.18
N ILE A 249 17.50 1.17 17.44
CA ILE A 249 17.07 -0.23 17.36
C ILE A 249 16.49 -0.52 15.97
N ASP A 250 17.14 -1.44 15.26
CA ASP A 250 16.61 -2.06 14.04
C ASP A 250 15.76 -3.29 14.40
N SER A 251 14.45 -3.20 14.18
CA SER A 251 13.49 -4.29 14.34
C SER A 251 12.33 -4.11 13.37
N TYR A 252 12.37 -4.77 12.22
CA TYR A 252 11.45 -4.54 11.10
C TYR A 252 11.17 -5.80 10.27
N PHE A 253 10.04 -5.76 9.57
CA PHE A 253 9.69 -6.66 8.48
C PHE A 253 10.27 -6.13 7.17
N GLU A 254 10.77 -7.02 6.32
CA GLU A 254 11.37 -6.70 5.03
C GLU A 254 10.57 -7.36 3.91
N TYR A 255 10.16 -6.57 2.93
CA TYR A 255 9.43 -6.98 1.73
C TYR A 255 10.31 -6.73 0.52
N GLU A 256 10.79 -7.80 -0.12
CA GLU A 256 11.66 -7.72 -1.28
C GLU A 256 10.85 -7.89 -2.57
N VAL A 257 11.06 -6.99 -3.52
CA VAL A 257 10.48 -7.03 -4.86
C VAL A 257 11.60 -7.07 -5.89
N ASN A 258 11.61 -8.12 -6.71
CA ASN A 258 12.56 -8.23 -7.81
C ASN A 258 12.07 -7.38 -9.00
N ILE A 259 12.85 -6.36 -9.36
CA ILE A 259 12.57 -5.46 -10.47
C ILE A 259 13.51 -5.84 -11.61
N THR A 260 13.07 -6.77 -12.45
CA THR A 260 13.81 -7.23 -13.63
C THR A 260 12.86 -7.34 -14.83
N PRO A 261 13.36 -7.22 -16.08
CA PRO A 261 12.51 -7.40 -17.27
C PRO A 261 11.77 -8.74 -17.29
N SER A 262 12.34 -9.79 -16.70
CA SER A 262 11.70 -11.12 -16.59
C SER A 262 10.65 -11.24 -15.48
N THR A 263 10.64 -10.35 -14.49
CA THR A 263 9.68 -10.40 -13.37
C THR A 263 8.57 -9.35 -13.48
N LEU A 264 8.72 -8.36 -14.37
CA LEU A 264 7.70 -7.33 -14.64
C LEU A 264 6.70 -7.81 -15.71
N ASN A 265 5.88 -8.77 -15.34
CA ASN A 265 4.79 -9.31 -16.17
C ASN A 265 3.61 -9.75 -15.30
N ALA A 266 2.49 -10.06 -15.95
CA ALA A 266 1.25 -10.47 -15.28
C ALA A 266 1.38 -11.82 -14.54
N ASP A 267 2.39 -12.65 -14.85
CA ASP A 267 2.59 -13.94 -14.18
C ASP A 267 3.25 -13.78 -12.79
N ASN A 268 3.69 -12.57 -12.43
CA ASN A 268 4.26 -12.30 -11.12
C ASN A 268 3.16 -12.18 -10.05
N PRO A 269 3.14 -13.04 -9.02
CA PRO A 269 2.09 -13.03 -8.01
C PRO A 269 2.03 -11.75 -7.15
N GLN A 270 3.10 -10.94 -7.14
CA GLN A 270 3.14 -9.66 -6.44
C GLN A 270 2.51 -8.51 -7.25
N ILE A 271 2.21 -8.75 -8.54
CA ILE A 271 1.61 -7.77 -9.45
C ILE A 271 0.12 -8.07 -9.55
N ASN A 272 -0.71 -7.09 -9.20
CA ASN A 272 -2.17 -7.20 -9.23
C ASN A 272 -2.77 -6.74 -10.56
N ASP A 273 -2.15 -5.77 -11.24
CA ASP A 273 -2.66 -5.21 -12.49
C ASP A 273 -1.51 -4.63 -13.34
N VAL A 274 -1.70 -4.64 -14.67
CA VAL A 274 -0.76 -4.11 -15.67
C VAL A 274 -1.50 -3.24 -16.67
N LYS A 275 -1.14 -1.95 -16.73
CA LYS A 275 -1.75 -0.98 -17.65
C LYS A 275 -0.78 -0.52 -18.71
N VAL A 276 -1.10 -0.86 -19.96
CA VAL A 276 -0.40 -0.36 -21.14
C VAL A 276 -1.17 0.80 -21.74
N ARG A 277 -0.50 1.93 -22.00
CA ARG A 277 -1.10 3.15 -22.55
C ARG A 277 -0.18 3.81 -23.57
N ASN A 278 -0.78 4.34 -24.63
CA ASN A 278 -0.09 5.21 -25.59
C ASN A 278 -0.21 6.66 -25.14
N VAL A 279 0.93 7.29 -24.82
CA VAL A 279 1.00 8.67 -24.36
C VAL A 279 1.56 9.56 -25.46
N THR A 280 0.98 10.75 -25.63
CA THR A 280 1.52 11.79 -26.51
C THR A 280 2.42 12.70 -25.69
N LEU A 281 3.69 12.77 -26.06
CA LEU A 281 4.71 13.58 -25.41
C LEU A 281 4.59 15.06 -25.81
N PRO A 282 5.11 16.00 -24.99
CA PRO A 282 5.13 17.42 -25.33
C PRO A 282 5.78 17.75 -26.69
N ASN A 283 6.77 16.97 -27.12
CA ASN A 283 7.41 17.11 -28.43
C ASN A 283 6.57 16.59 -29.61
N GLY A 284 5.40 15.99 -29.36
CA GLY A 284 4.46 15.47 -30.36
C GLY A 284 4.63 13.98 -30.69
N ASP A 285 5.66 13.32 -30.15
CA ASP A 285 5.85 11.88 -30.34
C ASP A 285 4.85 11.08 -29.51
N THR A 286 4.46 9.90 -30.01
CA THR A 286 3.66 8.94 -29.25
C THR A 286 4.54 7.78 -28.80
N ARG A 287 4.47 7.43 -27.51
CA ARG A 287 5.20 6.30 -26.92
C ARG A 287 4.24 5.42 -26.14
N GLU A 288 4.54 4.12 -26.12
CA GLU A 288 3.86 3.17 -25.25
C GLU A 288 4.53 3.19 -23.87
N VAL A 289 3.71 3.24 -22.83
CA VAL A 289 4.13 3.21 -21.43
C VAL A 289 3.35 2.14 -20.70
N THR A 290 4.05 1.37 -19.90
CA THR A 290 3.48 0.32 -19.05
C THR A 290 3.59 0.72 -17.58
N TRP A 291 2.51 0.51 -16.84
CA TRP A 291 2.42 0.68 -15.40
C TRP A 291 2.08 -0.65 -14.74
N TYR A 292 2.76 -0.95 -13.64
CA TYR A 292 2.54 -2.16 -12.85
C TYR A 292 2.01 -1.78 -11.47
N GLN A 293 0.91 -2.39 -11.04
CA GLN A 293 0.40 -2.29 -9.68
C GLN A 293 0.98 -3.43 -8.85
N PHE A 294 1.86 -3.09 -7.92
CA PHE A 294 2.32 -4.05 -6.91
C PHE A 294 1.40 -4.01 -5.72
N ARG A 295 1.05 -5.19 -5.20
CA ARG A 295 0.27 -5.35 -3.97
C ARG A 295 0.97 -6.40 -3.11
N LEU A 296 1.61 -5.94 -2.04
CA LEU A 296 2.38 -6.79 -1.13
C LEU A 296 1.60 -6.99 0.18
N PRO A 297 1.19 -8.22 0.51
CA PRO A 297 0.53 -8.51 1.78
C PRO A 297 1.49 -8.29 2.96
N ILE A 298 1.04 -7.59 4.00
CA ILE A 298 1.87 -7.27 5.18
C ILE A 298 2.24 -8.54 5.98
N ASN A 299 1.42 -9.59 5.90
CA ASN A 299 1.66 -10.88 6.55
C ASN A 299 2.62 -11.81 5.77
N GLU A 300 3.04 -11.43 4.57
CA GLU A 300 3.95 -12.20 3.72
C GLU A 300 5.31 -11.51 3.62
N GLU A 301 5.95 -11.30 4.77
CA GLU A 301 7.31 -10.74 4.77
C GLU A 301 8.34 -11.69 4.16
N THR A 302 9.34 -11.14 3.50
CA THR A 302 10.50 -11.90 3.01
C THR A 302 11.46 -12.24 4.16
N ARG A 303 11.65 -11.29 5.09
CA ARG A 303 12.56 -11.46 6.24
C ARG A 303 12.12 -10.66 7.45
N ARG A 304 12.40 -11.19 8.64
CA ARG A 304 12.27 -10.48 9.93
C ARG A 304 13.63 -10.15 10.49
N VAL A 305 13.84 -8.91 10.90
CA VAL A 305 15.09 -8.43 11.53
C VAL A 305 14.78 -7.95 12.95
N GLY A 306 15.70 -8.17 13.90
CA GLY A 306 15.60 -7.60 15.25
C GLY A 306 14.49 -8.20 16.12
N GLY A 307 14.02 -9.41 15.81
CA GLY A 307 13.08 -10.16 16.67
C GLY A 307 11.65 -9.61 16.73
N ILE A 308 11.24 -8.78 15.75
CA ILE A 308 9.86 -8.30 15.65
C ILE A 308 8.87 -9.46 15.50
N THR A 309 7.78 -9.41 16.28
CA THR A 309 6.76 -10.48 16.31
C THR A 309 5.42 -10.06 15.74
N ASP A 310 5.06 -8.79 15.83
CA ASP A 310 3.77 -8.25 15.41
C ASP A 310 3.90 -6.87 14.75
N ILE A 311 2.80 -6.42 14.14
CA ILE A 311 2.70 -5.15 13.41
C ILE A 311 1.96 -4.06 14.22
N ARG A 312 1.91 -4.18 15.56
CA ARG A 312 1.21 -3.22 16.44
C ARG A 312 1.98 -1.94 16.66
N SER A 313 3.28 -1.93 16.36
CA SER A 313 4.17 -0.78 16.57
C SER A 313 5.13 -0.59 15.39
N VAL A 314 4.58 -0.31 14.22
CA VAL A 314 5.33 0.08 13.03
C VAL A 314 5.53 1.61 13.03
N ARG A 315 6.76 2.08 13.30
CA ARG A 315 7.05 3.52 13.42
C ARG A 315 7.65 4.13 12.17
N PHE A 316 8.38 3.34 11.39
CA PHE A 316 9.12 3.80 10.23
C PHE A 316 8.89 2.88 9.04
N ALA A 317 8.90 3.49 7.86
CA ALA A 317 9.02 2.81 6.59
C ALA A 317 10.32 3.25 5.91
N ARG A 318 11.16 2.31 5.50
CA ARG A 318 12.34 2.58 4.68
C ARG A 318 12.24 1.83 3.38
N MET A 319 12.38 2.51 2.26
CA MET A 319 12.51 1.85 0.96
C MET A 319 13.93 2.06 0.44
N PHE A 320 14.50 1.04 -0.19
CA PHE A 320 15.82 1.14 -0.78
C PHE A 320 15.98 0.29 -2.03
N LEU A 321 16.90 0.71 -2.89
CA LEU A 321 17.25 0.04 -4.13
C LEU A 321 18.61 -0.62 -3.98
N SER A 322 18.75 -1.84 -4.50
CA SER A 322 20.01 -2.57 -4.50
C SER A 322 20.13 -3.47 -5.73
N GLY A 323 21.34 -3.89 -6.07
CA GLY A 323 21.59 -4.86 -7.14
C GLY A 323 21.49 -4.33 -8.57
N PHE A 324 21.14 -3.06 -8.78
CA PHE A 324 21.19 -2.43 -10.10
C PHE A 324 22.62 -2.17 -10.53
N THR A 325 22.95 -2.51 -11.78
CA THR A 325 24.29 -2.28 -12.36
C THR A 325 24.37 -1.03 -13.22
N GLN A 326 23.21 -0.44 -13.57
CA GLN A 326 23.07 0.72 -14.43
C GLN A 326 22.14 1.75 -13.77
N ASN A 327 22.30 3.01 -14.17
CA ASN A 327 21.42 4.10 -13.72
C ASN A 327 19.97 3.76 -14.05
N THR A 328 19.10 3.87 -13.05
CA THR A 328 17.71 3.44 -13.17
C THR A 328 16.81 4.49 -12.51
N VAL A 329 15.70 4.82 -13.18
CA VAL A 329 14.68 5.72 -12.63
C VAL A 329 13.41 4.92 -12.41
N MET A 330 12.92 4.91 -11.17
CA MET A 330 11.63 4.32 -10.84
C MET A 330 10.66 5.42 -10.45
N ARG A 331 9.49 5.45 -11.09
CA ARG A 331 8.47 6.47 -10.86
C ARG A 331 7.24 5.82 -10.27
N PHE A 332 6.91 6.22 -9.05
CA PHE A 332 5.72 5.74 -8.36
C PHE A 332 4.59 6.75 -8.54
N ALA A 333 3.50 6.36 -9.18
CA ALA A 333 2.32 7.20 -9.31
C ALA A 333 1.52 7.28 -8.00
N THR A 334 1.43 6.15 -7.30
CA THR A 334 0.89 6.08 -5.94
C THR A 334 1.78 5.17 -5.11
N PHE A 335 1.82 5.39 -3.81
CA PHE A 335 2.51 4.53 -2.85
C PHE A 335 1.77 4.62 -1.53
N ASP A 336 0.96 3.61 -1.25
CA ASP A 336 -0.05 3.64 -0.21
C ASP A 336 0.01 2.41 0.69
N LEU A 337 -0.35 2.61 1.95
CA LEU A 337 -0.68 1.56 2.89
C LEU A 337 -2.20 1.38 2.84
N VAL A 338 -2.66 0.30 2.21
CA VAL A 338 -4.08 0.05 1.98
C VAL A 338 -4.66 -0.69 3.16
N ARG A 339 -5.71 -0.09 3.74
CA ARG A 339 -6.53 -0.72 4.76
C ARG A 339 -7.70 -1.44 4.12
N SER A 340 -8.03 -2.61 4.64
CA SER A 340 -9.30 -3.27 4.32
C SER A 340 -10.36 -2.87 5.33
N ASP A 341 -11.59 -2.66 4.89
CA ASP A 341 -12.75 -2.53 5.77
C ASP A 341 -13.24 -3.89 6.28
N TRP A 342 -12.82 -4.96 5.62
CA TRP A 342 -13.17 -6.35 5.92
C TRP A 342 -12.01 -7.02 6.64
N ARG A 343 -12.33 -7.82 7.65
CA ARG A 343 -11.35 -8.61 8.40
C ARG A 343 -11.55 -10.08 8.12
N ARG A 344 -10.47 -10.82 7.91
CA ARG A 344 -10.52 -12.28 7.80
C ARG A 344 -10.94 -12.88 9.13
N TYR A 345 -11.88 -13.81 9.10
CA TYR A 345 -12.22 -14.62 10.26
C TYR A 345 -11.25 -15.80 10.35
N ALA A 346 -10.32 -15.74 11.30
CA ALA A 346 -9.20 -16.69 11.39
C ALA A 346 -9.53 -17.98 12.16
N LEU A 347 -10.69 -18.05 12.81
CA LEU A 347 -11.14 -19.23 13.55
C LEU A 347 -12.04 -20.08 12.66
N ASP A 348 -12.19 -21.35 13.02
CA ASP A 348 -13.13 -22.22 12.33
C ASP A 348 -14.57 -21.80 12.63
N LEU A 349 -15.39 -21.81 11.59
CA LEU A 349 -16.79 -21.35 11.63
C LEU A 349 -17.76 -22.48 12.01
N ASP A 350 -17.29 -23.72 12.04
CA ASP A 350 -17.99 -24.88 12.55
C ASP A 350 -17.32 -25.44 13.82
N ASN A 351 -17.92 -26.47 14.39
CA ASN A 351 -17.39 -27.14 15.59
C ASN A 351 -16.72 -28.49 15.26
N ASP A 352 -16.55 -28.84 13.99
CA ASP A 352 -16.06 -30.15 13.58
C ASP A 352 -14.53 -30.08 13.40
N ALA A 353 -13.78 -30.56 14.38
CA ALA A 353 -12.31 -30.58 14.28
C ALA A 353 -11.77 -31.53 13.18
N THR A 354 -12.62 -32.23 12.42
CA THR A 354 -12.22 -33.22 11.40
C THR A 354 -12.32 -32.75 9.95
N ASN A 355 -12.90 -31.58 9.67
CA ASN A 355 -13.04 -30.99 8.33
C ASN A 355 -12.37 -29.60 8.22
N ASN A 356 -11.44 -29.30 9.13
CA ASN A 356 -10.68 -28.05 9.08
C ASN A 356 -9.62 -28.11 7.97
N SER A 357 -9.72 -27.22 6.99
CA SER A 357 -8.68 -27.07 5.96
C SER A 357 -7.46 -26.40 6.58
N ALA A 358 -6.49 -27.22 7.01
CA ALA A 358 -5.25 -26.74 7.62
C ALA A 358 -4.39 -25.92 6.63
N ASP A 359 -4.50 -26.24 5.34
CA ASP A 359 -3.67 -25.68 4.26
C ASP A 359 -4.44 -24.72 3.32
N ALA A 360 -5.73 -24.43 3.58
CA ALA A 360 -6.51 -23.57 2.69
C ALA A 360 -5.99 -22.13 2.67
N GLU A 361 -5.60 -21.66 1.48
CA GLU A 361 -5.23 -20.27 1.26
C GLU A 361 -6.49 -19.43 1.06
N PHE A 362 -6.69 -18.42 1.92
CA PHE A 362 -7.82 -17.50 1.82
C PHE A 362 -7.34 -16.06 1.77
N SER A 363 -7.56 -15.40 0.64
CA SER A 363 -7.20 -13.99 0.42
C SER A 363 -8.43 -13.12 0.17
N VAL A 364 -8.29 -11.86 0.54
CA VAL A 364 -9.33 -10.84 0.48
C VAL A 364 -8.82 -9.71 -0.39
N GLY A 365 -9.64 -9.28 -1.35
CA GLY A 365 -9.33 -8.18 -2.24
C GLY A 365 -10.53 -7.28 -2.44
N ILE A 366 -10.30 -6.16 -3.10
CA ILE A 366 -11.35 -5.26 -3.58
C ILE A 366 -11.10 -5.08 -5.07
N ILE A 367 -12.17 -5.18 -5.85
CA ILE A 367 -12.18 -4.86 -7.26
C ILE A 367 -13.11 -3.65 -7.47
N GLY A 368 -12.73 -2.72 -8.33
CA GLY A 368 -13.54 -1.53 -8.55
C GLY A 368 -13.38 -0.90 -9.91
N ILE A 369 -14.36 -0.09 -10.30
CA ILE A 369 -14.42 0.50 -11.65
C ILE A 369 -13.28 1.49 -11.92
N GLN A 370 -12.77 2.18 -10.90
CA GLN A 370 -11.69 3.16 -11.07
C GLN A 370 -10.30 2.52 -11.22
N GLU A 371 -10.07 1.43 -10.51
CA GLU A 371 -8.79 0.75 -10.44
C GLU A 371 -8.70 -0.35 -11.50
N ASN A 372 -9.72 -1.19 -11.65
CA ASN A 372 -9.75 -2.36 -12.54
C ASN A 372 -10.59 -2.09 -13.80
N ASP A 373 -10.22 -1.04 -14.53
CA ASP A 373 -10.91 -0.60 -15.75
C ASP A 373 -10.85 -1.69 -16.84
N GLY A 374 -12.01 -2.24 -17.22
CA GLY A 374 -12.15 -3.27 -18.25
C GLY A 374 -12.56 -4.64 -17.71
N ASP A 375 -12.10 -4.99 -16.51
CA ASP A 375 -12.37 -6.29 -15.88
C ASP A 375 -13.59 -6.24 -14.96
N TYR A 376 -13.81 -5.10 -14.30
CA TYR A 376 -14.97 -4.90 -13.45
C TYR A 376 -16.16 -4.30 -14.21
N VAL A 377 -17.30 -5.00 -14.16
CA VAL A 377 -18.58 -4.51 -14.68
C VAL A 377 -19.54 -4.24 -13.53
N ILE A 378 -20.16 -3.07 -13.54
CA ILE A 378 -21.15 -2.67 -12.51
C ILE A 378 -22.37 -3.59 -12.59
N PRO A 379 -22.93 -4.05 -11.44
CA PRO A 379 -24.12 -4.88 -11.42
C PRO A 379 -25.33 -4.23 -12.13
N PRO A 380 -26.22 -5.04 -12.75
CA PRO A 380 -27.37 -4.53 -13.49
C PRO A 380 -28.28 -3.69 -12.58
N GLY A 381 -28.64 -2.50 -13.06
CA GLY A 381 -29.50 -1.55 -12.33
C GLY A 381 -28.79 -0.75 -11.23
N VAL A 382 -27.51 -0.99 -10.98
CA VAL A 382 -26.67 -0.15 -10.14
C VAL A 382 -26.04 0.95 -10.99
N PHE A 383 -26.01 2.17 -10.45
CA PHE A 383 -25.38 3.31 -11.11
C PHE A 383 -24.44 4.00 -10.13
N ARG A 384 -23.27 4.42 -10.61
CA ARG A 384 -22.33 5.21 -9.82
C ARG A 384 -23.04 6.43 -9.24
N GLU A 385 -22.94 6.60 -7.94
CA GLU A 385 -23.52 7.76 -7.26
C GLU A 385 -22.94 9.05 -7.84
N GLN A 386 -23.79 10.04 -8.07
CA GLN A 386 -23.40 11.33 -8.64
C GLN A 386 -23.39 12.38 -7.55
N LEU A 387 -22.19 12.88 -7.22
CA LEU A 387 -22.02 13.99 -6.29
C LEU A 387 -21.85 15.28 -7.09
N ASN A 388 -22.68 16.29 -6.81
CA ASN A 388 -22.52 17.61 -7.40
C ASN A 388 -21.51 18.42 -6.57
N ASN A 389 -20.38 18.77 -7.16
CA ASN A 389 -19.36 19.61 -6.56
C ASN A 389 -19.07 20.81 -7.48
N ASN A 390 -19.34 22.02 -6.99
CA ASN A 390 -19.02 23.28 -7.69
C ASN A 390 -19.45 23.31 -9.17
N ASN A 391 -20.72 22.97 -9.46
CA ASN A 391 -21.34 22.91 -10.79
C ASN A 391 -20.90 21.74 -11.69
N ASN A 392 -20.03 20.85 -11.22
CA ASN A 392 -19.66 19.61 -11.92
C ASN A 392 -20.27 18.39 -11.23
N ILE A 393 -20.72 17.44 -12.04
CA ILE A 393 -21.20 16.14 -11.57
C ILE A 393 -20.00 15.18 -11.55
N ILE A 394 -19.68 14.64 -10.37
CA ILE A 394 -18.61 13.66 -10.18
C ILE A 394 -19.26 12.31 -9.90
N ARG A 395 -18.89 11.28 -10.67
CA ARG A 395 -19.30 9.91 -10.39
C ARG A 395 -18.40 9.30 -9.31
N GLN A 396 -18.98 8.88 -8.20
CA GLN A 396 -18.28 8.19 -7.11
C GLN A 396 -17.74 6.83 -7.56
N ASN A 397 -16.81 6.27 -6.80
CA ASN A 397 -16.27 4.95 -7.06
C ASN A 397 -17.32 3.87 -6.74
N GLU A 398 -17.27 2.76 -7.47
CA GLU A 398 -18.07 1.56 -7.23
C GLU A 398 -17.10 0.39 -7.07
N GLN A 399 -17.26 -0.38 -5.99
CA GLN A 399 -16.34 -1.44 -5.60
C GLN A 399 -17.10 -2.69 -5.16
N SER A 400 -16.47 -3.84 -5.29
CA SER A 400 -16.95 -5.14 -4.81
C SER A 400 -15.85 -5.89 -4.07
N LEU A 401 -16.26 -6.73 -3.14
CA LEU A 401 -15.38 -7.58 -2.34
C LEU A 401 -15.00 -8.82 -3.17
N VAL A 402 -13.72 -9.14 -3.21
CA VAL A 402 -13.19 -10.37 -3.81
C VAL A 402 -12.74 -11.29 -2.69
N LEU A 403 -13.26 -12.52 -2.69
CA LEU A 403 -12.85 -13.58 -1.78
C LEU A 403 -12.27 -14.71 -2.61
N LYS A 404 -10.97 -14.97 -2.46
CA LYS A 404 -10.28 -16.05 -3.16
C LYS A 404 -9.93 -17.15 -2.16
N ALA A 405 -10.33 -18.37 -2.49
CA ALA A 405 -10.04 -19.56 -1.70
C ALA A 405 -9.33 -20.61 -2.57
N CYS A 406 -8.27 -21.22 -2.05
CA CYS A 406 -7.57 -22.36 -2.65
C CYS A 406 -7.59 -23.52 -1.64
N GLU A 407 -7.69 -24.76 -2.14
CA GLU A 407 -7.65 -25.98 -1.32
C GLU A 407 -8.66 -26.01 -0.15
N LEU A 408 -9.85 -25.42 -0.35
CA LEU A 408 -10.93 -25.49 0.63
C LEU A 408 -11.51 -26.91 0.68
N GLU A 409 -11.41 -27.56 1.83
CA GLU A 409 -11.93 -28.91 2.02
C GLU A 409 -13.46 -28.95 1.97
N PRO A 410 -14.06 -30.08 1.54
CA PRO A 410 -15.51 -30.23 1.57
C PRO A 410 -16.06 -29.98 2.97
N ARG A 411 -17.05 -29.07 3.07
CA ARG A 411 -17.75 -28.65 4.29
C ARG A 411 -17.00 -27.66 5.18
N ASP A 412 -15.76 -27.29 4.85
CA ASP A 412 -15.12 -26.17 5.52
C ASP A 412 -15.71 -24.84 4.99
N SER A 413 -15.65 -23.80 5.82
CA SER A 413 -16.07 -22.46 5.46
C SER A 413 -15.05 -21.43 5.93
N ARG A 414 -14.68 -20.54 5.00
CA ARG A 414 -13.86 -19.35 5.29
C ARG A 414 -14.70 -18.11 4.99
N GLY A 415 -14.45 -17.05 5.74
CA GLY A 415 -15.25 -15.85 5.65
C GLY A 415 -14.51 -14.60 6.11
N VAL A 416 -15.08 -13.47 5.75
CA VAL A 416 -14.68 -12.17 6.26
C VAL A 416 -15.83 -11.55 7.04
N PHE A 417 -15.49 -10.60 7.89
CA PHE A 417 -16.47 -9.86 8.65
C PHE A 417 -16.19 -8.37 8.67
N LYS A 418 -17.25 -7.60 8.87
CA LYS A 418 -17.20 -6.17 9.07
C LYS A 418 -18.17 -5.80 10.18
N ASN A 419 -17.72 -4.99 11.12
CA ASN A 419 -18.61 -4.49 12.15
C ASN A 419 -19.50 -3.40 11.55
N VAL A 420 -20.80 -3.56 11.65
CA VAL A 420 -21.80 -2.63 11.13
C VAL A 420 -22.80 -2.25 12.22
N SER A 421 -23.65 -1.26 11.97
CA SER A 421 -24.80 -1.00 12.84
C SER A 421 -25.99 -0.74 11.95
N VAL A 422 -26.80 -1.80 11.74
CA VAL A 422 -27.93 -1.77 10.80
C VAL A 422 -29.20 -2.21 11.51
N ASP A 423 -30.26 -1.44 11.31
CA ASP A 423 -31.63 -1.79 11.71
C ASP A 423 -32.46 -2.12 10.47
N MET A 424 -32.74 -3.41 10.27
CA MET A 424 -33.46 -3.87 9.08
C MET A 424 -34.99 -3.91 9.24
N ARG A 425 -35.55 -3.48 10.38
CA ARG A 425 -36.99 -3.67 10.69
C ARG A 425 -37.96 -2.94 9.76
N GLN A 426 -37.51 -1.88 9.10
CA GLN A 426 -38.33 -1.11 8.17
C GLN A 426 -38.32 -1.68 6.75
N TYR A 427 -37.40 -2.61 6.45
CA TYR A 427 -37.24 -3.21 5.14
C TYR A 427 -38.01 -4.54 5.05
N LYS A 428 -38.34 -4.95 3.83
CA LYS A 428 -39.09 -6.20 3.56
C LYS A 428 -38.20 -7.32 3.02
N ARG A 429 -37.12 -6.97 2.33
CA ARG A 429 -36.23 -7.91 1.66
C ARG A 429 -34.79 -7.48 1.88
N LEU A 430 -33.90 -8.46 1.97
CA LEU A 430 -32.46 -8.27 1.88
C LEU A 430 -32.02 -8.69 0.47
N ARG A 431 -31.33 -7.80 -0.23
CA ARG A 431 -30.83 -8.05 -1.58
C ARG A 431 -29.31 -7.83 -1.65
N MET A 432 -28.59 -8.75 -2.29
CA MET A 432 -27.14 -8.62 -2.51
C MET A 432 -26.75 -9.36 -3.79
N PHE A 433 -25.92 -8.71 -4.62
CA PHE A 433 -25.34 -9.32 -5.81
C PHE A 433 -24.15 -10.18 -5.43
N LEU A 434 -24.02 -11.34 -6.06
CA LEU A 434 -22.87 -12.23 -5.92
C LEU A 434 -22.40 -12.67 -7.29
N HIS A 435 -21.09 -12.84 -7.41
CA HIS A 435 -20.41 -13.33 -8.59
C HIS A 435 -19.53 -14.51 -8.18
N ALA A 436 -19.40 -15.48 -9.08
CA ALA A 436 -18.49 -16.60 -8.95
C ALA A 436 -17.75 -16.81 -10.26
N GLU A 437 -16.44 -16.96 -10.15
CA GLU A 437 -15.54 -17.28 -11.24
C GLU A 437 -14.60 -18.40 -10.80
N ALA A 438 -14.22 -19.24 -11.76
CA ALA A 438 -13.14 -20.20 -11.54
C ALA A 438 -11.80 -19.46 -11.59
N GLN A 439 -10.81 -19.96 -10.85
CA GLN A 439 -9.44 -19.48 -11.00
C GLN A 439 -8.89 -19.89 -12.37
N GLU A 440 -7.87 -19.18 -12.85
CA GLU A 440 -7.29 -19.46 -14.15
C GLU A 440 -6.77 -20.91 -14.25
N ASN A 441 -7.19 -21.64 -15.29
CA ASN A 441 -6.93 -23.06 -15.52
C ASN A 441 -7.63 -24.06 -14.58
N GLU A 442 -8.49 -23.59 -13.69
CA GLU A 442 -9.34 -24.44 -12.86
C GLU A 442 -10.77 -24.51 -13.40
N VAL A 443 -11.51 -25.54 -13.00
CA VAL A 443 -12.94 -25.69 -13.33
C VAL A 443 -13.73 -25.66 -12.04
N LEU A 444 -14.70 -24.76 -11.97
CA LEU A 444 -15.68 -24.70 -10.89
C LEU A 444 -17.01 -25.22 -11.42
N GLU A 445 -17.58 -26.23 -10.77
CA GLU A 445 -18.87 -26.79 -11.17
C GLU A 445 -20.03 -26.00 -10.57
N ALA A 446 -21.20 -26.06 -11.20
CA ALA A 446 -22.40 -25.39 -10.68
C ALA A 446 -22.80 -25.98 -9.32
N ASN A 447 -23.07 -25.09 -8.35
CA ASN A 447 -23.44 -25.42 -6.96
C ASN A 447 -22.35 -26.09 -6.11
N GLU A 448 -21.09 -26.09 -6.57
CA GLU A 448 -19.96 -26.58 -5.78
C GLU A 448 -19.60 -25.60 -4.66
N LEU A 449 -19.67 -24.30 -4.93
CA LEU A 449 -19.41 -23.24 -3.96
C LEU A 449 -20.72 -22.66 -3.41
N VAL A 450 -20.77 -22.44 -2.10
CA VAL A 450 -21.91 -21.82 -1.42
C VAL A 450 -21.45 -20.49 -0.82
N ALA A 451 -22.07 -19.40 -1.26
CA ALA A 451 -21.91 -18.12 -0.57
C ALA A 451 -22.81 -18.12 0.67
N PHE A 452 -22.29 -17.56 1.75
CA PHE A 452 -23.06 -17.39 2.98
C PHE A 452 -22.88 -15.99 3.56
N ILE A 453 -23.94 -15.49 4.21
CA ILE A 453 -23.93 -14.26 5.01
C ILE A 453 -24.40 -14.63 6.40
N ARG A 454 -23.50 -14.52 7.39
CA ARG A 454 -23.87 -14.55 8.81
C ARG A 454 -24.04 -13.12 9.29
N MET A 455 -25.16 -12.86 9.95
CA MET A 455 -25.46 -11.54 10.53
C MET A 455 -26.14 -11.67 11.89
N GLY A 456 -25.72 -10.84 12.84
CA GLY A 456 -26.32 -10.88 14.17
C GLY A 456 -25.62 -10.02 15.20
N ASN A 457 -25.70 -10.47 16.45
CA ASN A 457 -25.04 -9.80 17.57
C ASN A 457 -23.60 -10.29 17.75
N ASP A 458 -23.31 -11.51 17.29
CA ASP A 458 -22.04 -12.21 17.48
C ASP A 458 -21.82 -13.24 16.35
N PHE A 459 -20.58 -13.69 16.17
CA PHE A 459 -20.16 -14.57 15.07
C PHE A 459 -20.64 -16.02 15.20
N THR A 460 -20.72 -16.55 16.43
CA THR A 460 -20.85 -18.00 16.66
C THR A 460 -22.09 -18.42 17.44
N GLN A 461 -22.64 -17.54 18.29
CA GLN A 461 -23.73 -17.91 19.20
C GLN A 461 -25.09 -17.32 18.82
N ASN A 462 -25.12 -16.13 18.23
CA ASN A 462 -26.37 -15.41 17.99
C ASN A 462 -26.38 -14.78 16.59
N PHE A 463 -26.73 -15.59 15.60
CA PHE A 463 -26.73 -15.15 14.20
C PHE A 463 -27.88 -15.76 13.40
N TYR A 464 -28.24 -15.04 12.34
CA TYR A 464 -28.92 -15.57 11.17
C TYR A 464 -27.88 -15.86 10.11
N GLN A 465 -28.04 -16.96 9.38
CA GLN A 465 -27.19 -17.31 8.24
C GLN A 465 -28.07 -17.42 7.01
N ILE A 466 -27.69 -16.78 5.91
CA ILE A 466 -28.30 -16.93 4.59
C ILE A 466 -27.27 -17.61 3.71
N GLU A 467 -27.69 -18.62 2.95
CA GLU A 467 -26.83 -19.35 2.03
C GLU A 467 -27.46 -19.44 0.65
N ILE A 468 -26.60 -19.40 -0.36
CA ILE A 468 -26.98 -19.57 -1.76
C ILE A 468 -25.87 -20.35 -2.47
N PRO A 469 -26.20 -21.46 -3.17
CA PRO A 469 -25.24 -22.13 -4.02
C PRO A 469 -24.97 -21.26 -5.25
N LEU A 470 -23.70 -21.10 -5.59
CA LEU A 470 -23.30 -20.25 -6.71
C LEU A 470 -23.16 -21.06 -7.99
N THR A 471 -23.56 -20.43 -9.09
CA THR A 471 -23.25 -20.89 -10.44
C THR A 471 -22.18 -19.98 -11.04
N PRO A 472 -21.03 -20.53 -11.47
CA PRO A 472 -19.97 -19.76 -12.11
C PRO A 472 -20.47 -19.05 -13.37
N SER A 473 -19.98 -17.82 -13.60
CA SER A 473 -20.41 -16.98 -14.72
C SER A 473 -20.14 -17.61 -16.10
N ASP A 474 -19.14 -18.49 -16.23
CA ASP A 474 -18.84 -19.25 -17.46
C ASP A 474 -19.91 -20.28 -17.83
N LEU A 475 -20.68 -20.75 -16.84
CA LEU A 475 -21.78 -21.71 -17.02
C LEU A 475 -23.13 -21.00 -17.27
N VAL A 476 -23.17 -19.68 -17.13
CA VAL A 476 -24.37 -18.86 -17.39
C VAL A 476 -24.58 -18.69 -18.89
N GLU A 477 -25.84 -18.57 -19.31
CA GLU A 477 -26.20 -18.49 -20.73
C GLU A 477 -25.54 -17.29 -21.43
N GLY A 478 -24.69 -17.57 -22.43
CA GLY A 478 -23.94 -16.55 -23.15
C GLY A 478 -24.76 -15.60 -24.04
N SER A 479 -26.09 -15.79 -24.10
CA SER A 479 -27.02 -14.89 -24.80
C SER A 479 -27.39 -13.65 -23.98
N LEU A 480 -27.15 -13.68 -22.67
CA LEU A 480 -27.43 -12.57 -21.75
C LEU A 480 -26.47 -11.39 -21.97
N PRO A 481 -26.90 -10.15 -21.66
CA PRO A 481 -26.02 -9.00 -21.50
C PRO A 481 -24.82 -9.31 -20.59
N ILE A 482 -23.68 -8.63 -20.82
CA ILE A 482 -22.44 -8.90 -20.10
C ILE A 482 -22.57 -8.70 -18.59
N ASP A 483 -23.31 -7.68 -18.16
CA ASP A 483 -23.60 -7.36 -16.77
C ASP A 483 -24.47 -8.43 -16.11
N GLU A 484 -25.50 -8.93 -16.80
CA GLU A 484 -26.34 -10.03 -16.33
C GLU A 484 -25.63 -11.39 -16.34
N ARG A 485 -24.58 -11.54 -17.16
CA ARG A 485 -23.75 -12.76 -17.17
C ARG A 485 -22.74 -12.77 -16.01
N ILE A 486 -22.13 -11.62 -15.72
CA ILE A 486 -21.20 -11.48 -14.59
C ILE A 486 -21.98 -11.50 -13.28
N TRP A 487 -23.13 -10.82 -13.19
CA TRP A 487 -23.98 -10.77 -12.01
C TRP A 487 -25.30 -11.48 -12.26
N PRO A 488 -25.32 -12.81 -12.32
CA PRO A 488 -26.52 -13.54 -12.71
C PRO A 488 -27.56 -13.52 -11.59
N GLU A 489 -28.83 -13.38 -11.96
CA GLU A 489 -29.95 -13.33 -11.01
C GLU A 489 -30.03 -14.59 -10.13
N ILE A 490 -29.59 -15.74 -10.64
CA ILE A 490 -29.54 -17.00 -9.88
C ILE A 490 -28.57 -16.93 -8.68
N ASN A 491 -27.53 -16.10 -8.75
CA ASN A 491 -26.60 -15.89 -7.65
C ASN A 491 -27.02 -14.70 -6.76
N GLU A 492 -28.10 -13.99 -7.08
CA GLU A 492 -28.57 -12.87 -6.26
C GLU A 492 -29.20 -13.39 -4.96
N ILE A 493 -28.67 -12.96 -3.82
CA ILE A 493 -29.40 -13.12 -2.56
C ILE A 493 -30.60 -12.19 -2.61
N ASN A 494 -31.80 -12.74 -2.49
CA ASN A 494 -33.04 -11.97 -2.49
C ASN A 494 -34.04 -12.60 -1.52
N VAL A 495 -33.78 -12.44 -0.22
CA VAL A 495 -34.53 -13.12 0.84
C VAL A 495 -35.58 -12.20 1.46
N PRO A 496 -36.85 -12.65 1.63
CA PRO A 496 -37.83 -11.91 2.42
C PRO A 496 -37.44 -11.94 3.91
N LEU A 497 -37.34 -10.76 4.54
CA LEU A 497 -36.99 -10.63 5.96
C LEU A 497 -38.07 -11.25 6.88
N GLU A 498 -39.28 -11.45 6.38
CA GLU A 498 -40.32 -12.21 7.06
C GLU A 498 -39.90 -13.67 7.34
N ALA A 499 -39.11 -14.29 6.45
CA ALA A 499 -38.57 -15.62 6.68
C ALA A 499 -37.70 -15.68 7.96
N LEU A 500 -36.92 -14.64 8.25
CA LEU A 500 -36.11 -14.53 9.48
C LEU A 500 -36.98 -14.38 10.75
N GLN A 501 -38.19 -13.83 10.62
CA GLN A 501 -39.15 -13.75 11.72
C GLN A 501 -39.81 -15.11 11.94
N GLN A 502 -40.21 -15.78 10.86
CA GLN A 502 -40.85 -17.10 10.90
C GLN A 502 -39.89 -18.17 11.46
N ILE A 503 -38.64 -18.22 10.99
CA ILE A 503 -37.63 -19.16 11.51
C ILE A 503 -37.36 -18.94 13.00
N LYS A 504 -37.32 -17.68 13.46
CA LYS A 504 -37.17 -17.35 14.87
C LYS A 504 -38.37 -17.80 15.69
N SER A 505 -39.59 -17.54 15.21
CA SER A 505 -40.81 -17.99 15.88
C SER A 505 -40.89 -19.51 15.98
N LYS A 506 -40.53 -20.23 14.92
CA LYS A 506 -40.44 -21.69 14.92
C LYS A 506 -39.38 -22.18 15.91
N GLY A 507 -38.17 -21.63 15.86
CA GLY A 507 -37.11 -22.03 16.79
C GLY A 507 -37.45 -21.79 18.26
N ILE A 508 -38.21 -20.74 18.60
CA ILE A 508 -38.73 -20.52 19.96
C ILE A 508 -39.76 -21.60 20.33
N PHE A 509 -40.68 -21.91 19.42
CA PHE A 509 -41.73 -22.89 19.65
C PHE A 509 -41.18 -24.31 19.81
N ASP A 510 -40.23 -24.69 18.94
CA ASP A 510 -39.59 -26.01 18.90
C ASP A 510 -38.39 -26.13 19.86
N GLN A 511 -38.02 -25.04 20.55
CA GLN A 511 -36.88 -24.95 21.47
C GLN A 511 -35.52 -25.30 20.84
N THR A 512 -35.37 -25.07 19.53
CA THR A 512 -34.13 -25.39 18.79
C THR A 512 -33.08 -24.28 18.85
N LEU A 513 -33.43 -23.09 19.34
CA LEU A 513 -32.50 -21.95 19.40
C LEU A 513 -31.27 -22.18 20.29
N THR A 514 -31.37 -23.08 21.26
CA THR A 514 -30.28 -23.43 22.19
C THR A 514 -29.47 -24.64 21.73
N ASN A 515 -29.73 -25.16 20.54
CA ASN A 515 -28.94 -26.25 19.98
C ASN A 515 -27.49 -25.81 19.75
N GLU A 516 -26.56 -26.77 19.87
CA GLU A 516 -25.14 -26.53 19.57
C GLU A 516 -24.95 -26.17 18.09
N ASP A 517 -25.73 -26.80 17.21
CA ASP A 517 -25.71 -26.57 15.77
C ASP A 517 -26.87 -25.68 15.31
N PRO A 518 -26.65 -24.82 14.30
CA PRO A 518 -27.70 -24.01 13.69
C PRO A 518 -28.80 -24.89 13.06
N THR A 519 -30.04 -24.40 13.11
CA THR A 519 -31.17 -25.06 12.45
C THR A 519 -31.42 -24.44 11.08
N TYR A 520 -31.37 -25.25 10.01
CA TYR A 520 -31.49 -24.81 8.62
C TYR A 520 -32.89 -25.06 8.03
N TYR A 521 -33.34 -24.15 7.17
CA TYR A 521 -34.61 -24.23 6.42
C TYR A 521 -34.42 -23.67 5.01
N ASP A 522 -35.02 -24.31 4.02
CA ASP A 522 -34.98 -23.83 2.63
C ASP A 522 -36.06 -22.77 2.39
N ILE A 523 -35.79 -21.85 1.45
CA ILE A 523 -36.75 -20.89 0.93
C ILE A 523 -37.13 -21.32 -0.48
N ILE A 524 -38.41 -21.64 -0.66
CA ILE A 524 -38.97 -22.07 -1.94
C ILE A 524 -40.12 -21.11 -2.25
N ASP A 525 -40.06 -20.45 -3.41
CA ASP A 525 -41.07 -19.47 -3.85
C ASP A 525 -41.37 -18.38 -2.80
N ASP A 526 -40.32 -17.77 -2.23
CA ASP A 526 -40.41 -16.75 -1.17
C ASP A 526 -41.08 -17.22 0.15
N GLN A 527 -41.23 -18.54 0.35
CA GLN A 527 -41.81 -19.11 1.58
C GLN A 527 -40.82 -20.03 2.28
N LEU A 528 -40.81 -19.98 3.62
CA LEU A 528 -39.99 -20.84 4.46
C LEU A 528 -40.52 -22.28 4.45
N SER A 529 -39.64 -23.27 4.25
CA SER A 529 -40.00 -24.68 4.32
C SER A 529 -40.65 -25.04 5.67
N GLU A 530 -41.58 -26.00 5.66
CA GLU A 530 -42.23 -26.45 6.89
C GLU A 530 -41.24 -27.16 7.81
N ASN A 531 -40.42 -28.05 7.25
CA ASN A 531 -39.46 -28.88 7.96
C ASN A 531 -38.04 -28.32 7.86
N SER A 532 -37.24 -28.54 8.90
CA SER A 532 -35.81 -28.27 8.90
C SER A 532 -35.07 -29.23 7.97
N VAL A 533 -33.99 -28.74 7.36
CA VAL A 533 -33.10 -29.53 6.50
C VAL A 533 -31.75 -29.76 7.20
N PRO A 534 -31.03 -30.86 6.87
CA PRO A 534 -29.65 -31.01 7.29
C PRO A 534 -28.76 -29.90 6.70
N GLU A 535 -27.66 -29.58 7.39
CA GLU A 535 -26.65 -28.62 6.93
C GLU A 535 -26.01 -29.02 5.58
N PHE A 536 -25.83 -30.32 5.34
CA PHE A 536 -25.29 -30.86 4.08
C PHE A 536 -26.29 -31.84 3.44
N PRO A 537 -27.32 -31.36 2.72
CA PRO A 537 -28.33 -32.22 2.10
C PRO A 537 -27.75 -33.00 0.92
N VAL A 538 -28.16 -34.26 0.76
CA VAL A 538 -27.68 -35.19 -0.29
C VAL A 538 -28.01 -34.71 -1.72
N GLY A 539 -28.96 -33.79 -1.87
CA GLY A 539 -29.37 -33.19 -3.15
C GLY A 539 -28.89 -31.76 -3.37
N GLY A 540 -28.00 -31.22 -2.52
CA GLY A 540 -27.60 -29.81 -2.56
C GLY A 540 -28.69 -28.86 -2.08
N ILE A 541 -28.37 -27.56 -2.06
CA ILE A 541 -29.32 -26.49 -1.74
C ILE A 541 -30.12 -26.17 -3.01
N GLN A 542 -31.46 -26.13 -2.93
CA GLN A 542 -32.30 -25.99 -4.12
C GLN A 542 -32.43 -24.55 -4.64
N ASN A 543 -32.41 -23.54 -3.76
CA ASN A 543 -32.51 -22.11 -4.10
C ASN A 543 -31.71 -21.29 -3.08
N GLN A 544 -32.37 -20.86 -2.00
CA GLN A 544 -31.76 -20.11 -0.91
C GLN A 544 -32.09 -20.82 0.39
N ARG A 545 -31.18 -20.76 1.36
CA ARG A 545 -31.35 -21.39 2.67
C ARG A 545 -31.14 -20.36 3.77
N VAL A 546 -31.91 -20.49 4.84
CA VAL A 546 -31.76 -19.68 6.04
C VAL A 546 -31.54 -20.56 7.26
N ALA A 547 -30.63 -20.13 8.12
CA ALA A 547 -30.34 -20.76 9.39
C ALA A 547 -30.46 -19.77 10.55
N ILE A 548 -30.75 -20.30 11.73
CA ILE A 548 -30.74 -19.54 12.98
C ILE A 548 -30.00 -20.32 14.06
N LYS A 549 -29.18 -19.61 14.83
CA LYS A 549 -28.58 -20.08 16.09
C LYS A 549 -28.71 -19.00 17.16
N GLY A 550 -29.09 -19.42 18.37
CA GLY A 550 -29.33 -18.52 19.48
C GLY A 550 -30.53 -17.61 19.27
N ASN A 551 -30.49 -16.40 19.85
CA ASN A 551 -31.57 -15.42 19.77
C ASN A 551 -31.10 -14.10 19.14
N PRO A 552 -30.73 -14.12 17.83
CA PRO A 552 -30.25 -12.93 17.13
C PRO A 552 -31.33 -11.85 16.99
N ASN A 553 -30.88 -10.60 16.79
CA ASN A 553 -31.75 -9.46 16.57
C ASN A 553 -31.43 -8.81 15.21
N PHE A 554 -32.39 -8.78 14.30
CA PHE A 554 -32.23 -8.13 13.00
C PHE A 554 -32.42 -6.59 13.03
N GLY A 555 -32.74 -6.03 14.20
CA GLY A 555 -32.81 -4.59 14.44
C GLY A 555 -31.59 -3.98 15.14
N ASP A 556 -30.63 -4.79 15.59
CA ASP A 556 -29.33 -4.35 16.14
C ASP A 556 -28.24 -5.31 15.62
N ILE A 557 -28.03 -5.30 14.31
CA ILE A 557 -26.99 -6.12 13.68
C ILE A 557 -25.67 -5.40 13.87
N ARG A 558 -24.71 -6.09 14.49
CA ARG A 558 -23.40 -5.55 14.83
C ARG A 558 -22.26 -6.13 14.00
N VAL A 559 -22.51 -7.30 13.44
CA VAL A 559 -21.54 -8.18 12.82
C VAL A 559 -22.18 -8.85 11.62
#